data_AF-A0A1S9TIA0-F1
#
_entry.id   AF-A0A1S9TIA0-F1
#
_cell.length_a   1.000
_cell.length_b   1.000
_cell.length_c   1.000
_cell.angle_alpha   90.00
_cell.angle_beta   90.00
_cell.angle_gamma   90.00
#
_symmetry.space_group_name_H-M   'P 1'
#
loop_
_entity.id
_entity.type
_entity.pdbx_description
1 polymer ?
#
loop_
_entity_poly.entity_id
_entity_poly.type
_entity_poly.pdbx_seq_one_letter_code
_entity_poly.pdbx_strand_id
1 'polypeptide(L)' 'MSVSVYDELELFAQEIQSFLSPNTLQYLARDVGFVQQNRQYRAKDLVDLCV' A
#
# COMPACT_ATOMS: atom_id res chain seq x y z
N MET A 1 13.91 16.67 -16.74
CA MET A 1 13.42 15.30 -16.47
C MET A 1 12.06 15.45 -15.85
N SER A 2 11.01 14.94 -16.49
CA SER A 2 9.70 14.85 -15.87
C SER A 2 9.76 13.69 -14.88
N VAL A 3 9.65 13.98 -13.60
CA VAL A 3 9.41 12.96 -12.58
C VAL A 3 8.09 12.29 -12.95
N SER A 4 8.07 10.97 -13.05
CA SER A 4 6.83 10.27 -13.34
C SER A 4 5.95 10.32 -12.09
N VAL A 5 4.63 10.32 -12.27
CA VAL A 5 3.69 10.24 -11.13
C VAL A 5 3.99 9.00 -10.27
N TYR A 6 4.51 7.93 -10.88
CA TYR A 6 4.93 6.73 -10.16
C TYR A 6 6.11 7.00 -9.22
N ASP A 7 7.13 7.73 -9.68
CA ASP A 7 8.30 8.08 -8.85
C ASP A 7 7.90 8.92 -7.62
N GLU A 8 6.94 9.84 -7.77
CA GLU A 8 6.43 10.64 -6.65
C GLU A 8 5.66 9.79 -5.64
N LEU A 9 4.82 8.86 -6.13
CA LEU A 9 4.07 7.94 -5.27
C LEU A 9 5.00 6.96 -4.54
N GLU A 10 6.09 6.53 -5.16
CA GLU A 10 7.09 5.66 -4.51
C GLU A 10 7.77 6.39 -3.34
N LEU A 11 8.18 7.64 -3.53
CA LEU A 11 8.75 8.46 -2.46
C LEU A 11 7.76 8.64 -1.31
N PHE A 12 6.48 8.86 -1.62
CA PHE A 12 5.42 8.97 -0.63
C PHE A 12 5.23 7.66 0.16
N ALA A 13 5.28 6.51 -0.52
CA ALA A 13 5.19 5.20 0.11
C ALA A 13 6.37 4.92 1.04
N GLN A 14 7.59 5.32 0.66
CA GLN A 14 8.78 5.19 1.50
C GLN A 14 8.69 6.05 2.76
N GLU A 15 8.23 7.29 2.63
CA GLU A 15 8.07 8.20 3.76
C GLU A 15 7.05 7.64 4.76
N ILE A 16 5.88 7.22 4.29
CA ILE A 16 4.85 6.59 5.13
C ILE A 16 5.38 5.35 5.87
N GLN A 17 6.16 4.49 5.20
CA GLN A 17 6.76 3.30 5.82
C GLN A 17 7.81 3.63 6.87
N SER A 18 8.52 4.74 6.74
CA SER A 18 9.52 5.18 7.72
C SER A 18 8.89 5.72 9.02
N PHE A 19 7.70 6.31 8.93
CA PHE A 19 7.01 6.93 10.06
C PHE A 19 6.02 6.01 10.77
N LEU A 20 5.45 5.01 10.07
CA LEU A 20 4.40 4.17 10.61
C LEU A 20 4.86 2.73 10.81
N SER A 21 4.45 2.14 11.94
CA SER A 21 4.69 0.72 12.19
C SER A 21 3.87 -0.15 11.23
N PRO A 22 4.35 -1.38 10.88
CA PRO A 22 3.60 -2.31 10.05
C PRO A 22 2.19 -2.62 10.56
N ASN A 23 1.98 -2.62 11.88
CA ASN A 23 0.66 -2.84 12.48
C ASN A 23 -0.27 -1.64 12.27
N THR A 24 0.27 -0.42 12.36
CA THR A 24 -0.49 0.82 12.07
C THR A 24 -0.90 0.86 10.61
N LEU A 25 0.00 0.49 9.70
CA LEU A 25 -0.30 0.40 8.26
C LEU A 25 -1.39 -0.63 7.97
N GLN A 26 -1.33 -1.81 8.60
CA GLN A 26 -2.39 -2.82 8.46
C GLN A 26 -3.73 -2.34 9.01
N TYR A 27 -3.73 -1.64 10.15
CA TYR A 27 -4.94 -1.05 10.71
C TYR A 27 -5.54 -0.02 9.74
N LEU A 28 -4.72 0.93 9.27
CA LEU A 28 -5.14 1.95 8.31
C LEU A 28 -5.68 1.31 7.03
N ALA A 29 -4.96 0.35 6.44
CA ALA A 29 -5.39 -0.33 5.24
C ALA A 29 -6.75 -1.05 5.41
N ARG A 30 -7.07 -1.54 6.61
CA ARG A 30 -8.41 -2.10 6.91
C ARG A 30 -9.45 -1.00 7.10
N ASP A 31 -9.10 0.06 7.82
CA ASP A 31 -9.98 1.19 8.13
C ASP A 31 -10.43 1.94 6.86
N VAL A 32 -9.49 2.20 5.95
CA VAL A 32 -9.76 2.81 4.65
C VAL A 32 -10.29 1.81 3.61
N GLY A 33 -10.54 0.55 4.00
CA GLY A 33 -11.13 -0.48 3.14
C GLY A 33 -10.22 -1.04 2.04
N PHE A 34 -8.94 -0.67 2.03
CA PHE A 34 -7.93 -1.23 1.11
C PHE A 34 -7.71 -2.73 1.31
N VAL A 35 -7.87 -3.23 2.54
CA VAL A 35 -7.77 -4.65 2.87
C VAL A 35 -9.06 -5.10 3.54
N GLN A 36 -9.88 -5.89 2.84
CA GLN A 36 -11.04 -6.55 3.45
C GLN A 36 -10.58 -7.58 4.49
N GLN A 37 -11.10 -7.45 5.72
CA GLN A 37 -10.73 -8.13 6.98
C GLN A 37 -10.62 -9.67 6.94
N ASN A 38 -10.96 -10.35 5.84
CA ASN A 38 -10.99 -11.82 5.75
C ASN A 38 -10.51 -12.42 4.42
N ARG A 39 -10.02 -11.62 3.47
CA ARG A 39 -9.30 -12.21 2.34
C ARG A 39 -7.84 -12.25 2.72
N GLN A 40 -7.35 -13.44 3.07
CA GLN A 40 -5.94 -13.78 2.88
C GLN A 40 -5.66 -13.59 1.38
N TYR A 41 -5.33 -12.38 0.96
CA TYR A 41 -4.82 -12.15 -0.38
C TYR A 41 -3.50 -12.91 -0.42
N ARG A 42 -3.47 -14.02 -1.17
CA ARG A 42 -2.19 -14.64 -1.52
C ARG A 42 -1.44 -13.61 -2.36
N ALA A 43 -0.12 -13.65 -2.38
CA ALA A 43 0.69 -12.70 -3.16
C ALA A 43 0.18 -12.50 -4.61
N LYS A 44 -0.46 -13.53 -5.21
CA LYS A 44 -1.11 -13.43 -6.52
C LYS A 44 -2.28 -12.43 -6.59
N ASP A 45 -3.07 -12.33 -5.52
CA ASP A 45 -4.30 -11.53 -5.50
C ASP A 45 -4.00 -10.03 -5.33
N LEU A 46 -2.78 -9.68 -4.90
CA LEU A 46 -2.26 -8.31 -4.88
C LEU A 46 -1.75 -7.87 -6.26
N VAL A 47 -1.21 -8.80 -7.06
CA VAL A 47 -0.73 -8.52 -8.42
C VAL A 47 -1.89 -8.20 -9.36
N ASP A 48 -3.03 -8.89 -9.20
CA ASP A 48 -4.24 -8.67 -10.03
C ASP A 48 -4.93 -7.31 -9.78
N LEU A 49 -4.58 -6.59 -8.70
CA LEU A 49 -5.13 -5.27 -8.40
C LEU A 49 -4.32 -4.12 -9.04
N CYS A 50 -3.14 -4.42 -9.58
CA CYS A 50 -2.22 -3.44 -10.16
C CYS A 50 -2.30 -3.35 -11.71
N VAL A 51 -3.37 -3.85 -12.33
CA VAL A 51 -3.60 -3.78 -13.80
C VAL A 51 -4.88 -3.03 -14.11
#